data_AF-A0A4Q3A794-F1
#
_entry.id   AF-A0A4Q3A794-F1
#
_cell.length_a   1.000
_cell.length_b   1.000
_cell.length_c   1.000
_cell.angle_alpha   90.00
_cell.angle_beta   90.00
_cell.angle_gamma   90.00
#
_symmetry.space_group_name_H-M   'P 1'
#
loop_
_entity.id
_entity.type
_entity.pdbx_description
1 polymer ?
#
loop_
_entity_poly.entity_id
_entity_poly.type
_entity_poly.pdbx_seq_one_letter_code
_entity_poly.pdbx_strand_id
1 'polypeptide(L)'
;MMGGAEAYAQYYIGPGYIQVAGVTGGGKGREHQGWVKSEAHYWRAKPPRREIRGITGAATSLQFTSSRAPAKGPEVLTVSISKSDPAVPGLMERCRSGAPVPEIVFSESSDLARHPQEHGPRPATVPDFYRYRLKDVSLTCPVAEGAAEQAFTLRFNDIEWLNAAPQTKPMPITAEPAKLAVGPRSGSTRVFAISWFAPIADSKPDQCEKVNTKPSQDDYYAQMSPEKAARQRAFLADKGGANTTYLPYRGPDELNVILLPGIVPDPGFVAPRVDQVRGFDLDGDDGTGPAPAHTRKHLNFTAPDGRRGIDNQLFTIQGCIAGWRRNGFLPMIGNELRRAGGLSILVEVSGIDDARNDNDVAVSIYYSTDAIRRDGTSKIVLPDYTYRVSAATEFSQDFVRFRGKMVDGVIMTQPVDKLSMHEGPASTWSLMSARMRLEFLPDGTMSATLGGYRDWREYLAMAFFQSSDYENTIGFQAPAMYAAVRRAADGLKDPVTGDFNGISAAYEMEGVPAFIPPEQSRELLGRRSNVAARK
;
A
#
# COMPACT_ATOMS: atom_id res chain seq x y z
N MET A 1 -0.14 -27.78 20.07
CA MET A 1 0.67 -26.77 20.77
C MET A 1 1.01 -25.66 19.79
N MET A 2 0.31 -24.52 19.86
CA MET A 2 0.68 -23.28 19.18
C MET A 2 0.97 -22.27 20.29
N GLY A 3 2.25 -22.05 20.57
CA GLY A 3 2.71 -21.04 21.52
C GLY A 3 2.81 -19.68 20.83
N GLY A 4 2.49 -18.62 21.58
CA GLY A 4 2.95 -17.24 21.42
C GLY A 4 2.77 -16.58 20.06
N ALA A 5 1.98 -15.51 20.00
CA ALA A 5 1.91 -14.63 18.83
C ALA A 5 3.28 -13.97 18.57
N GLU A 6 4.12 -14.60 17.75
CA GLU A 6 5.23 -13.95 17.05
C GLU A 6 4.76 -13.51 15.66
N ALA A 7 4.63 -12.19 15.54
CA ALA A 7 4.64 -11.38 14.32
C ALA A 7 5.87 -11.69 13.42
N TYR A 8 5.81 -11.87 12.09
CA TYR A 8 4.72 -11.95 11.12
C TYR A 8 5.18 -12.82 9.92
N ALA A 9 4.24 -13.53 9.29
CA ALA A 9 4.48 -14.24 8.04
C ALA A 9 4.81 -13.25 6.90
N GLN A 10 5.37 -13.74 5.79
CA GLN A 10 5.45 -12.94 4.57
C GLN A 10 4.03 -12.55 4.15
N TYR A 11 3.76 -11.24 4.02
CA TYR A 11 2.53 -10.74 3.42
C TYR A 11 2.79 -10.60 1.93
N TYR A 12 2.24 -11.52 1.14
CA TYR A 12 2.34 -11.44 -0.31
C TYR A 12 0.95 -11.52 -0.92
N ILE A 13 0.48 -10.37 -1.40
CA ILE A 13 -0.74 -10.24 -2.19
C ILE A 13 -0.33 -9.70 -3.55
N GLY A 14 -0.66 -10.43 -4.60
CA GLY A 14 -0.24 -10.13 -5.96
C GLY A 14 0.23 -11.38 -6.71
N PRO A 15 0.66 -11.21 -7.96
CA PRO A 15 0.96 -12.34 -8.83
C PRO A 15 2.19 -13.11 -8.33
N GLY A 16 1.99 -14.37 -7.94
CA GLY A 16 3.02 -15.42 -7.97
C GLY A 16 2.76 -16.34 -9.16
N TYR A 17 3.74 -17.16 -9.55
CA TYR A 17 3.59 -18.08 -10.68
C TYR A 17 4.10 -19.47 -10.35
N ILE A 18 3.36 -20.48 -10.80
CA ILE A 18 3.67 -21.89 -10.54
C ILE A 18 3.69 -22.63 -11.88
N GLN A 19 4.76 -23.35 -12.16
CA GLN A 19 4.87 -24.29 -13.26
C GLN A 19 4.76 -25.72 -12.72
N VAL A 20 3.77 -26.46 -13.21
CA VAL A 20 3.56 -27.88 -12.90
C VAL A 20 3.50 -28.64 -14.21
N ALA A 21 4.27 -29.72 -14.32
CA ALA A 21 4.32 -30.52 -15.54
C ALA A 21 2.91 -31.03 -15.93
N GLY A 22 2.53 -30.81 -17.19
CA GLY A 22 1.22 -31.21 -17.71
C GLY A 22 0.04 -30.42 -17.14
N VAL A 23 0.26 -29.20 -16.64
CA VAL A 23 -0.78 -28.25 -16.26
C VAL A 23 -0.51 -26.93 -16.96
N THR A 24 -1.52 -26.38 -17.63
CA THR A 24 -1.44 -25.05 -18.27
C THR A 24 -2.29 -24.07 -17.48
N GLY A 25 -1.70 -22.96 -17.06
CA GLY A 25 -2.39 -21.91 -16.30
C GLY A 25 -2.65 -20.63 -17.09
N GLY A 26 -3.30 -19.67 -16.44
CA GLY A 26 -3.71 -18.39 -17.03
C GLY A 26 -2.64 -17.31 -17.13
N GLY A 27 -1.38 -17.61 -16.80
CA GLY A 27 -0.27 -16.65 -16.82
C GLY A 27 -0.02 -16.08 -18.22
N LYS A 28 0.07 -14.75 -18.34
CA LYS A 28 0.24 -14.02 -19.60
C LYS A 28 1.58 -13.26 -19.70
N GLY A 29 2.31 -13.14 -18.59
CA GLY A 29 3.60 -12.44 -18.55
C GLY A 29 4.65 -13.10 -19.45
N ARG A 30 5.57 -12.30 -20.01
CA ARG A 30 6.61 -12.79 -20.93
C ARG A 30 7.41 -13.97 -20.38
N GLU A 31 7.72 -13.97 -19.09
CA GLU A 31 8.50 -15.03 -18.43
C GLU A 31 7.65 -16.16 -17.84
N HIS A 32 6.33 -15.96 -17.76
CA HIS A 32 5.39 -16.85 -17.05
C HIS A 32 4.18 -17.21 -17.92
N GLN A 33 4.35 -17.18 -19.24
CA GLN A 33 3.28 -17.50 -20.18
C GLN A 33 2.87 -18.96 -20.01
N GLY A 34 1.57 -19.20 -19.78
CA GLY A 34 1.01 -20.53 -19.53
C GLY A 34 1.31 -21.10 -18.13
N TRP A 35 1.96 -20.34 -17.25
CA TRP A 35 2.13 -20.73 -15.85
C TRP A 35 0.84 -20.47 -15.07
N VAL A 36 0.65 -21.15 -13.95
CA VAL A 36 -0.50 -20.92 -13.07
C VAL A 36 -0.27 -19.67 -12.25
N LYS A 37 -1.21 -18.72 -12.28
CA LYS A 37 -1.13 -17.48 -11.50
C LYS A 37 -1.65 -17.73 -10.08
N SER A 38 -0.81 -17.42 -9.09
CA SER A 38 -1.17 -17.32 -7.69
C SER A 38 -1.59 -15.87 -7.38
N GLU A 39 -2.66 -15.68 -6.61
CA GLU A 39 -3.17 -14.36 -6.20
C GLU A 39 -2.58 -13.90 -4.86
N ALA A 40 -2.23 -14.85 -3.99
CA ALA A 40 -1.50 -14.61 -2.75
C ALA A 40 -0.75 -15.89 -2.34
N HIS A 41 0.31 -15.76 -1.52
CA HIS A 41 1.00 -16.92 -0.96
C HIS A 41 1.72 -16.59 0.34
N TYR A 42 2.11 -17.63 1.07
CA TYR A 42 3.04 -17.50 2.17
C TYR A 42 3.86 -18.77 2.38
N TRP A 43 5.09 -18.59 2.87
CA TRP A 43 5.93 -19.67 3.38
C TRP A 43 5.59 -19.95 4.84
N ARG A 44 5.49 -21.23 5.24
CA ARG A 44 5.09 -21.61 6.60
C ARG A 44 6.17 -21.27 7.64
N ALA A 45 7.44 -21.48 7.32
CA ALA A 45 8.51 -20.98 8.17
C ALA A 45 8.39 -19.46 8.34
N LYS A 46 8.46 -19.03 9.59
CA LYS A 46 8.42 -17.62 10.00
C LYS A 46 9.79 -17.24 10.56
N PRO A 47 10.86 -17.14 9.75
CA PRO A 47 12.11 -16.61 10.30
C PRO A 47 11.81 -15.23 10.91
N PRO A 48 12.44 -14.77 11.99
CA PRO A 48 12.18 -13.39 12.44
C PRO A 48 12.59 -12.41 11.32
N ARG A 49 11.71 -11.49 10.91
CA ARG A 49 12.19 -10.25 10.26
C ARG A 49 12.51 -9.32 11.40
N ARG A 50 13.75 -8.83 11.49
CA ARG A 50 14.04 -7.73 12.42
C ARG A 50 13.17 -6.55 11.99
N GLU A 51 12.42 -6.00 12.94
CA GLU A 51 11.73 -4.72 12.77
C GLU A 51 12.73 -3.71 12.21
N ILE A 52 12.42 -3.13 11.06
CA ILE A 52 13.23 -2.06 10.48
C ILE A 52 12.85 -0.80 11.24
N ARG A 53 13.48 -0.60 12.41
CA ARG A 53 13.31 0.64 13.16
C ARG A 53 13.96 1.77 12.39
N GLY A 54 13.13 2.57 11.73
CA GLY A 54 13.51 3.88 11.22
C GLY A 54 13.79 4.85 12.38
N ILE A 55 14.90 5.57 12.26
CA ILE A 55 15.37 6.72 13.08
C ILE A 55 15.92 6.41 14.48
N THR A 56 17.23 6.13 14.56
CA THR A 56 18.12 6.72 15.59
C THR A 56 19.58 6.96 15.10
N GLY A 57 19.92 6.73 13.83
CA GLY A 57 21.33 6.67 13.38
C GLY A 57 21.73 7.71 12.32
N ALA A 58 23.01 8.07 12.31
CA ALA A 58 23.66 8.97 11.34
C ALA A 58 23.91 8.36 9.93
N ALA A 59 23.30 7.21 9.62
CA ALA A 59 23.46 6.49 8.35
C ALA A 59 22.08 6.21 7.73
N THR A 60 21.98 6.29 6.39
CA THR A 60 20.77 5.99 5.61
C THR A 60 20.29 4.57 5.92
N SER A 61 19.00 4.41 6.22
CA SER A 61 18.42 3.12 6.60
C SER A 61 17.87 2.30 5.42
N LEU A 62 18.10 2.76 4.18
CA LEU A 62 17.62 2.10 2.97
C LEU A 62 18.15 0.66 2.83
N GLN A 63 17.23 -0.28 2.87
CA GLN A 63 17.52 -1.70 2.81
C GLN A 63 16.51 -2.43 1.93
N PHE A 64 16.96 -3.50 1.30
CA PHE A 64 16.13 -4.43 0.54
C PHE A 64 16.19 -5.81 1.18
N THR A 65 15.09 -6.30 1.73
CA THR A 65 14.97 -7.69 2.16
C THR A 65 14.60 -8.59 0.99
N SER A 66 15.27 -9.74 0.94
CA SER A 66 14.95 -10.80 -0.02
C SER A 66 13.66 -11.55 0.38
N SER A 67 13.26 -12.46 -0.51
CA SER A 67 12.20 -13.44 -0.24
C SER A 67 12.45 -14.24 1.04
N ARG A 68 11.35 -14.76 1.60
CA ARG A 68 11.33 -15.60 2.81
C ARG A 68 11.38 -17.08 2.50
N ALA A 69 11.54 -17.45 1.24
CA ALA A 69 11.76 -18.82 0.84
C ALA A 69 12.93 -19.42 1.63
N PRO A 70 12.83 -20.69 2.07
CA PRO A 70 13.93 -21.36 2.75
C PRO A 70 15.15 -21.46 1.84
N ALA A 71 16.35 -21.47 2.43
CA ALA A 71 17.58 -21.60 1.67
C ALA A 71 17.77 -23.02 1.08
N LYS A 72 17.28 -24.05 1.79
CA LYS A 72 17.35 -25.48 1.44
C LYS A 72 16.43 -26.29 2.34
N GLY A 73 16.21 -27.56 2.00
CA GLY A 73 15.53 -28.53 2.86
C GLY A 73 14.00 -28.47 2.82
N PRO A 74 13.33 -29.26 3.67
CA PRO A 74 11.89 -29.44 3.61
C PRO A 74 11.15 -28.23 4.20
N GLU A 75 10.07 -27.82 3.55
CA GLU A 75 9.22 -26.71 3.99
C GLU A 75 7.82 -26.78 3.36
N VAL A 76 6.97 -25.82 3.70
CA VAL A 76 5.63 -25.66 3.14
C VAL A 76 5.45 -24.27 2.52
N LEU A 77 4.97 -24.24 1.28
CA LEU A 77 4.45 -23.07 0.60
C LEU A 77 2.93 -23.22 0.46
N THR A 78 2.15 -22.23 0.88
CA THR A 78 0.71 -22.20 0.60
C THR A 78 0.40 -21.07 -0.37
N VAL A 79 -0.36 -21.38 -1.42
CA VAL A 79 -0.77 -20.46 -2.49
C VAL A 79 -2.29 -20.41 -2.60
N SER A 80 -2.85 -19.27 -3.02
CA SER A 80 -4.24 -19.18 -3.48
C SER A 80 -4.27 -18.92 -4.99
N ILE A 81 -5.15 -19.64 -5.69
CA ILE A 81 -5.30 -19.56 -7.14
C ILE A 81 -6.75 -19.22 -7.43
N SER A 82 -7.01 -18.27 -8.33
CA SER A 82 -8.39 -17.98 -8.76
C SER A 82 -9.09 -19.25 -9.24
N LYS A 83 -10.32 -19.53 -8.76
CA LYS A 83 -11.08 -20.68 -9.25
C LYS A 83 -11.47 -20.57 -10.73
N SER A 84 -11.36 -19.38 -11.31
CA SER A 84 -11.51 -19.16 -12.76
C SER A 84 -10.25 -19.48 -13.57
N ASP A 85 -9.10 -19.76 -12.94
CA ASP A 85 -7.88 -20.12 -13.67
C ASP A 85 -8.05 -21.53 -14.29
N PRO A 86 -7.71 -21.70 -15.60
CA PRO A 86 -7.88 -22.97 -16.30
C PRO A 86 -7.06 -24.13 -15.70
N ALA A 87 -6.04 -23.86 -14.89
CA ALA A 87 -5.24 -24.90 -14.24
C ALA A 87 -5.95 -25.58 -13.07
N VAL A 88 -6.95 -24.94 -12.45
CA VAL A 88 -7.53 -25.42 -11.18
C VAL A 88 -8.07 -26.86 -11.28
N PRO A 89 -8.85 -27.25 -12.32
CA PRO A 89 -9.31 -28.63 -12.44
C PRO A 89 -8.17 -29.66 -12.46
N GLY A 90 -7.10 -29.41 -13.23
CA GLY A 90 -5.95 -30.30 -13.32
C GLY A 90 -5.12 -30.36 -12.03
N LEU A 91 -4.99 -29.24 -11.32
CA LEU A 91 -4.34 -29.21 -10.01
C LEU A 91 -5.17 -29.95 -8.94
N MET A 92 -6.50 -29.83 -8.98
CA MET A 92 -7.39 -30.55 -8.07
C MET A 92 -7.33 -32.06 -8.31
N GLU A 93 -7.30 -32.51 -9.57
CA GLU A 93 -7.13 -33.93 -9.90
C GLU A 93 -5.79 -34.48 -9.37
N ARG A 94 -4.69 -33.75 -9.62
CA ARG A 94 -3.36 -34.12 -9.09
C ARG A 94 -3.36 -34.19 -7.57
N CYS A 95 -3.91 -33.18 -6.90
CA CYS A 95 -4.02 -33.18 -5.45
C CYS A 95 -4.82 -34.38 -4.92
N ARG A 96 -5.98 -34.69 -5.51
CA ARG A 96 -6.84 -35.81 -5.10
C ARG A 96 -6.22 -37.18 -5.35
N SER A 97 -5.35 -37.30 -6.36
CA SER A 97 -4.62 -38.55 -6.61
C SER A 97 -3.67 -38.92 -5.47
N GLY A 98 -3.23 -37.94 -4.67
CA GLY A 98 -2.23 -38.12 -3.61
C GLY A 98 -0.82 -38.42 -4.12
N ALA A 99 -0.62 -38.52 -5.44
CA ALA A 99 0.68 -38.78 -6.03
C ALA A 99 1.62 -37.56 -5.83
N PRO A 100 2.87 -37.78 -5.39
CA PRO A 100 3.83 -36.69 -5.29
C PRO A 100 4.13 -36.14 -6.69
N VAL A 101 4.25 -34.82 -6.78
CA VAL A 101 4.71 -34.12 -7.97
C VAL A 101 6.24 -34.03 -7.87
N PRO A 102 7.00 -34.65 -8.79
CA PRO A 102 8.46 -34.70 -8.68
C PRO A 102 9.11 -33.31 -8.59
N GLU A 103 8.58 -32.37 -9.35
CA GLU A 103 9.10 -31.01 -9.43
C GLU A 103 7.98 -30.00 -9.66
N ILE A 104 8.06 -28.87 -8.94
CA ILE A 104 7.29 -27.65 -9.22
C ILE A 104 8.27 -26.48 -9.28
N VAL A 105 8.15 -25.63 -10.30
CA VAL A 105 8.87 -24.35 -10.32
C VAL A 105 7.95 -23.25 -9.80
N PHE A 106 8.36 -22.57 -8.75
CA PHE A 106 7.65 -21.42 -8.18
C PHE A 106 8.40 -20.13 -8.46
N SER A 107 7.66 -19.04 -8.65
CA SER A 107 8.22 -17.72 -8.89
C SER A 107 7.42 -16.63 -8.18
N GLU A 108 8.11 -15.72 -7.50
CA GLU A 108 7.49 -14.59 -6.79
C GLU A 108 8.23 -13.28 -7.10
N SER A 109 7.49 -12.17 -7.13
CA SER A 109 8.04 -10.84 -7.36
C SER A 109 8.99 -10.47 -6.23
N SER A 110 10.19 -10.02 -6.57
CA SER A 110 11.15 -9.52 -5.59
C SER A 110 10.63 -8.27 -4.87
N ASP A 111 9.91 -7.40 -5.58
CA ASP A 111 9.39 -6.14 -5.03
C ASP A 111 8.21 -6.36 -4.09
N LEU A 112 7.33 -7.33 -4.37
CA LEU A 112 6.24 -7.68 -3.44
C LEU A 112 6.72 -8.57 -2.27
N ALA A 113 7.83 -9.31 -2.45
CA ALA A 113 8.37 -10.17 -1.39
C ALA A 113 9.17 -9.41 -0.33
N ARG A 114 9.62 -8.18 -0.63
CA ARG A 114 10.37 -7.32 0.30
C ARG A 114 9.54 -6.95 1.54
N HIS A 115 10.14 -6.30 2.52
CA HIS A 115 9.40 -5.87 3.71
C HIS A 115 8.50 -4.68 3.37
N PRO A 116 7.18 -4.67 3.72
CA PRO A 116 6.27 -3.58 3.34
C PRO A 116 6.69 -2.19 3.82
N GLN A 117 7.46 -2.13 4.92
CA GLN A 117 8.05 -0.90 5.48
C GLN A 117 9.34 -0.43 4.79
N GLU A 118 9.92 -1.19 3.86
CA GLU A 118 11.09 -0.75 3.09
C GLU A 118 10.65 0.14 1.94
N HIS A 119 11.46 1.13 1.58
CA HIS A 119 11.33 1.94 0.36
C HIS A 119 12.63 2.02 -0.45
N GLY A 120 12.62 2.74 -1.57
CA GLY A 120 13.76 2.84 -2.49
C GLY A 120 13.84 1.71 -3.54
N PRO A 121 14.80 1.85 -4.48
CA PRO A 121 14.88 0.98 -5.65
C PRO A 121 15.34 -0.43 -5.30
N ARG A 122 14.88 -1.41 -6.09
CA ARG A 122 15.42 -2.76 -6.04
C ARG A 122 16.90 -2.76 -6.49
N PRO A 123 17.82 -3.43 -5.80
CA PRO A 123 19.21 -3.55 -6.26
C PRO A 123 19.30 -4.22 -7.63
N ALA A 124 20.19 -3.74 -8.49
CA ALA A 124 20.36 -4.26 -9.86
C ALA A 124 20.75 -5.75 -9.92
N THR A 125 21.33 -6.29 -8.84
CA THR A 125 21.68 -7.71 -8.71
C THR A 125 20.50 -8.60 -8.33
N VAL A 126 19.34 -8.03 -8.00
CA VAL A 126 18.13 -8.76 -7.64
C VAL A 126 17.21 -8.89 -8.86
N PRO A 127 16.81 -10.11 -9.25
CA PRO A 127 15.93 -10.32 -10.40
C PRO A 127 14.52 -9.76 -10.13
N ASP A 128 13.73 -9.46 -11.17
CA ASP A 128 12.32 -9.07 -11.04
C ASP A 128 11.47 -10.09 -10.28
N PHE A 129 11.78 -11.36 -10.52
CA PHE A 129 11.17 -12.47 -9.85
C PHE A 129 12.23 -13.42 -9.35
N TYR A 130 12.13 -13.82 -8.09
CA TYR A 130 12.86 -14.99 -7.62
C TYR A 130 12.23 -16.25 -8.23
N ARG A 131 13.04 -17.28 -8.49
CA ARG A 131 12.59 -18.57 -9.00
C ARG A 131 13.16 -19.71 -8.17
N TYR A 132 12.31 -20.68 -7.88
CA TYR A 132 12.59 -21.81 -7.02
C TYR A 132 12.16 -23.09 -7.69
N ARG A 133 12.97 -24.13 -7.60
CA ARG A 133 12.58 -25.51 -7.90
C ARG A 133 12.27 -26.22 -6.58
N LEU A 134 11.04 -26.69 -6.42
CA LEU A 134 10.56 -27.45 -5.27
C LEU A 134 10.54 -28.94 -5.65
N LYS A 135 11.16 -29.79 -4.84
CA LYS A 135 11.34 -31.23 -5.14
C LYS A 135 10.44 -32.10 -4.27
N ASP A 136 9.91 -33.17 -4.87
CA ASP A 136 9.05 -34.16 -4.22
C ASP A 136 7.85 -33.52 -3.49
N VAL A 137 7.03 -32.80 -4.25
CA VAL A 137 5.95 -31.99 -3.70
C VAL A 137 4.69 -32.84 -3.47
N SER A 138 4.24 -32.89 -2.23
CA SER A 138 2.90 -33.35 -1.86
C SER A 138 1.95 -32.16 -1.78
N LEU A 139 0.73 -32.35 -2.30
CA LEU A 139 -0.30 -31.33 -2.37
C LEU A 139 -1.43 -31.61 -1.37
N THR A 140 -1.90 -30.58 -0.68
CA THR A 140 -3.24 -30.58 -0.11
C THR A 140 -4.06 -29.44 -0.71
N CYS A 141 -5.37 -29.66 -0.87
CA CYS A 141 -6.27 -28.75 -1.58
C CYS A 141 -7.60 -28.63 -0.80
N PRO A 142 -7.60 -27.96 0.35
CA PRO A 142 -8.80 -27.78 1.14
C PRO A 142 -9.81 -26.91 0.38
N VAL A 143 -11.07 -27.34 0.33
CA VAL A 143 -12.11 -26.66 -0.44
C VAL A 143 -13.02 -25.89 0.50
N ALA A 144 -13.16 -24.59 0.25
CA ALA A 144 -14.24 -23.77 0.80
C ALA A 144 -15.29 -23.52 -0.30
N GLU A 145 -16.53 -23.92 -0.05
CA GLU A 145 -17.67 -23.60 -0.91
C GLU A 145 -17.87 -22.08 -0.95
N GLY A 146 -18.23 -21.52 -2.11
CA GLY A 146 -18.46 -20.07 -2.27
C GLY A 146 -17.21 -19.18 -2.29
N ALA A 147 -16.02 -19.69 -1.94
CA ALA A 147 -14.77 -18.93 -2.06
C ALA A 147 -14.40 -18.67 -3.53
N ALA A 148 -13.84 -17.49 -3.83
CA ALA A 148 -13.41 -17.11 -5.18
C ALA A 148 -12.06 -17.77 -5.58
N GLU A 149 -11.25 -18.15 -4.60
CA GLU A 149 -9.92 -18.74 -4.80
C GLU A 149 -9.85 -20.14 -4.16
N GLN A 150 -9.00 -21.00 -4.74
CA GLN A 150 -8.69 -22.33 -4.25
C GLN A 150 -7.29 -22.31 -3.62
N ALA A 151 -7.19 -22.78 -2.38
CA ALA A 151 -5.90 -22.93 -1.71
C ALA A 151 -5.21 -24.23 -2.15
N PHE A 152 -3.90 -24.17 -2.36
CA PHE A 152 -3.04 -25.35 -2.46
C PHE A 152 -1.89 -25.22 -1.47
N THR A 153 -1.66 -26.26 -0.68
CA THR A 153 -0.50 -26.36 0.21
C THR A 153 0.50 -27.31 -0.41
N LEU A 154 1.68 -26.80 -0.75
CA LEU A 154 2.79 -27.50 -1.36
C LEU A 154 3.80 -27.84 -0.25
N ARG A 155 3.83 -29.10 0.17
CA ARG A 155 4.86 -29.61 1.09
C ARG A 155 5.92 -30.34 0.28
N PHE A 156 7.15 -29.88 0.34
CA PHE A 156 8.26 -30.38 -0.47
C PHE A 156 9.44 -30.81 0.41
N ASN A 157 10.32 -31.65 -0.14
CA ASN A 157 11.48 -32.19 0.58
C ASN A 157 12.72 -31.31 0.46
N ASP A 158 12.86 -30.59 -0.64
CA ASP A 158 14.00 -29.70 -0.88
C ASP A 158 13.63 -28.55 -1.84
N ILE A 159 14.43 -27.49 -1.80
CA ILE A 159 14.31 -26.30 -2.63
C ILE A 159 15.64 -25.93 -3.26
N GLU A 160 15.61 -25.49 -4.51
CA GLU A 160 16.77 -24.95 -5.22
C GLU A 160 16.43 -23.56 -5.76
N TRP A 161 17.26 -22.56 -5.43
CA TRP A 161 17.12 -21.21 -5.97
C TRP A 161 17.76 -21.15 -7.36
N LEU A 162 16.99 -20.74 -8.37
CA LEU A 162 17.39 -20.89 -9.77
C LEU A 162 18.09 -19.66 -10.36
N ASN A 163 17.83 -18.47 -9.83
CA ASN A 163 18.30 -17.21 -10.41
C ASN A 163 18.77 -16.17 -9.38
N ALA A 164 18.88 -16.57 -8.12
CA ALA A 164 19.43 -15.75 -7.04
C ALA A 164 20.01 -16.65 -5.95
N ALA A 165 20.87 -16.11 -5.09
CA ALA A 165 21.29 -16.80 -3.87
C ALA A 165 20.37 -16.42 -2.70
N PRO A 166 20.07 -17.35 -1.77
CA PRO A 166 19.36 -17.02 -0.54
C PRO A 166 20.08 -15.92 0.23
N GLN A 167 19.35 -14.88 0.63
CA GLN A 167 19.91 -13.78 1.43
C GLN A 167 19.27 -13.78 2.82
N THR A 168 20.10 -13.86 3.85
CA THR A 168 19.64 -13.87 5.26
C THR A 168 19.71 -12.49 5.91
N LYS A 169 20.36 -11.52 5.27
CA LYS A 169 20.49 -10.14 5.73
C LYS A 169 19.90 -9.19 4.69
N PRO A 170 19.28 -8.08 5.11
CA PRO A 170 18.89 -7.02 4.19
C PRO A 170 20.11 -6.50 3.42
N MET A 171 19.94 -6.24 2.13
CA MET A 171 20.97 -5.65 1.27
C MET A 171 20.89 -4.12 1.38
N PRO A 172 22.01 -3.40 1.54
CA PRO A 172 21.99 -1.95 1.47
C PRO A 172 21.56 -1.51 0.07
N ILE A 173 20.70 -0.49 0.00
CA ILE A 173 20.31 0.15 -1.26
C ILE A 173 21.05 1.48 -1.34
N THR A 174 21.58 1.80 -2.53
CA THR A 174 21.99 3.16 -2.87
C THR A 174 20.87 3.82 -3.66
N ALA A 175 20.43 4.99 -3.21
CA ALA A 175 19.50 5.84 -3.92
C ALA A 175 20.18 7.16 -4.29
N GLU A 176 19.74 7.75 -5.40
CA GLU A 176 20.15 9.09 -5.82
C GLU A 176 19.06 10.10 -5.45
N PRO A 177 19.41 11.36 -5.13
CA PRO A 177 18.42 12.42 -4.99
C PRO A 177 17.54 12.56 -6.22
N ALA A 178 16.27 12.92 -6.03
CA ALA A 178 15.33 13.11 -7.13
C ALA A 178 15.80 14.23 -8.06
N LYS A 179 15.68 14.00 -9.37
CA LYS A 179 15.91 15.02 -10.38
C LYS A 179 14.64 15.85 -10.55
N LEU A 180 14.58 16.98 -9.86
CA LEU A 180 13.43 17.88 -9.95
C LEU A 180 13.37 18.59 -11.31
N ALA A 181 12.16 18.74 -11.85
CA ALA A 181 11.93 19.63 -12.98
C ALA A 181 12.39 21.06 -12.65
N VAL A 182 12.86 21.79 -13.64
CA VAL A 182 13.25 23.20 -13.47
C VAL A 182 11.99 23.99 -13.10
N GLY A 183 12.03 24.66 -11.94
CA GLY A 183 10.94 25.52 -11.48
C GLY A 183 11.03 26.95 -12.04
N PRO A 184 9.98 27.76 -11.83
CA PRO A 184 9.99 29.18 -12.17
C PRO A 184 11.16 29.94 -11.51
N ARG A 185 11.76 30.86 -12.27
CA ARG A 185 12.94 31.64 -11.84
C ARG A 185 12.62 33.01 -11.25
N SER A 186 11.39 33.50 -11.43
CA SER A 186 10.83 34.71 -10.81
C SER A 186 9.79 34.32 -9.75
N GLY A 187 9.02 35.30 -9.27
CA GLY A 187 7.96 35.08 -8.31
C GLY A 187 8.41 34.92 -6.86
N SER A 188 7.45 35.18 -5.98
CA SER A 188 7.56 34.88 -4.55
C SER A 188 7.43 33.37 -4.31
N THR A 189 7.87 32.93 -3.12
CA THR A 189 7.80 31.54 -2.67
C THR A 189 7.11 31.49 -1.32
N ARG A 190 6.25 30.49 -1.12
CA ARG A 190 5.60 30.18 0.15
C ARG A 190 5.91 28.74 0.53
N VAL A 191 6.25 28.51 1.79
CA VAL A 191 6.56 27.17 2.30
C VAL A 191 5.62 26.86 3.45
N PHE A 192 5.20 25.60 3.53
CA PHE A 192 4.34 25.08 4.57
C PHE A 192 4.93 23.82 5.19
N ALA A 193 4.91 23.73 6.52
CA ALA A 193 5.12 22.48 7.23
C ALA A 193 3.80 21.75 7.39
N ILE A 194 3.72 20.50 6.94
CA ILE A 194 2.46 19.73 6.95
C ILE A 194 2.11 19.32 8.38
N SER A 195 1.00 19.87 8.88
CA SER A 195 0.46 19.65 10.23
C SER A 195 -0.63 18.58 10.27
N TRP A 196 -1.22 18.26 9.11
CA TRP A 196 -2.19 17.18 8.91
C TRP A 196 -2.00 16.50 7.56
N PHE A 197 -2.05 15.18 7.54
CA PHE A 197 -2.10 14.37 6.32
C PHE A 197 -2.88 13.08 6.56
N ALA A 198 -3.90 12.82 5.73
CA ALA A 198 -4.76 11.64 5.87
C ALA A 198 -5.43 11.28 4.54
N PRO A 199 -5.85 10.02 4.31
CA PRO A 199 -6.76 9.72 3.22
C PRO A 199 -8.10 10.43 3.44
N ILE A 200 -8.75 10.85 2.35
CA ILE A 200 -10.10 11.38 2.40
C ILE A 200 -11.05 10.19 2.57
N ALA A 201 -11.53 9.98 3.80
CA ALA A 201 -12.37 8.83 4.17
C ALA A 201 -13.57 9.21 5.07
N ASP A 202 -13.87 10.50 5.24
CA ASP A 202 -14.96 10.94 6.11
C ASP A 202 -16.32 10.77 5.44
N SER A 203 -16.98 9.63 5.72
CA SER A 203 -18.41 9.48 5.49
C SER A 203 -19.22 9.95 6.70
N LYS A 204 -20.35 10.62 6.46
CA LYS A 204 -21.35 10.94 7.48
C LYS A 204 -22.03 9.66 8.02
N PRO A 205 -22.57 9.66 9.25
CA PRO A 205 -23.20 8.48 9.84
C PRO A 205 -24.33 7.87 8.99
N ASP A 206 -25.13 8.70 8.33
CA ASP A 206 -26.24 8.30 7.45
C ASP A 206 -25.80 7.75 6.09
N GLN A 207 -24.54 7.96 5.72
CA GLN A 207 -23.96 7.45 4.47
C GLN A 207 -23.51 5.99 4.60
N CYS A 208 -23.45 5.43 5.80
CA CYS A 208 -23.14 4.03 6.03
C CYS A 208 -24.35 3.32 6.65
N GLU A 209 -24.91 2.33 5.96
CA GLU A 209 -25.99 1.49 6.51
C GLU A 209 -25.59 0.86 7.86
N LYS A 210 -24.34 0.41 7.91
CA LYS A 210 -23.63 0.00 9.13
C LYS A 210 -22.14 0.25 8.92
N VAL A 211 -21.37 0.31 10.00
CA VAL A 211 -19.91 0.29 9.89
C VAL A 211 -19.44 -1.15 9.67
N ASN A 212 -18.32 -1.31 8.95
CA ASN A 212 -17.65 -2.60 8.89
C ASN A 212 -17.17 -2.98 10.30
N THR A 213 -17.13 -4.28 10.57
CA THR A 213 -16.76 -4.82 11.87
C THR A 213 -15.63 -5.83 11.74
N LYS A 214 -14.91 -6.03 12.84
CA LYS A 214 -13.97 -7.16 13.00
C LYS A 214 -14.71 -8.51 12.90
N PRO A 215 -14.00 -9.61 12.60
CA PRO A 215 -14.60 -10.94 12.59
C PRO A 215 -15.13 -11.33 13.98
N SER A 216 -16.21 -12.10 14.00
CA SER A 216 -16.77 -12.71 15.20
C SER A 216 -15.98 -13.96 15.62
N GLN A 217 -16.19 -14.44 16.85
CA GLN A 217 -15.64 -15.73 17.25
C GLN A 217 -16.26 -16.89 16.46
N ASP A 218 -17.52 -16.77 16.04
CA ASP A 218 -18.19 -17.82 15.28
C ASP A 218 -17.60 -17.95 13.87
N ASP A 219 -17.08 -16.87 13.31
CA ASP A 219 -16.37 -16.87 12.02
C ASP A 219 -15.16 -17.83 12.06
N TYR A 220 -14.49 -17.97 13.21
CA TYR A 220 -13.38 -18.92 13.38
C TYR A 220 -13.79 -20.38 13.22
N TYR A 221 -14.99 -20.72 13.66
CA TYR A 221 -15.48 -22.10 13.65
C TYR A 221 -16.26 -22.46 12.37
N ALA A 222 -16.62 -21.46 11.56
CA ALA A 222 -17.55 -21.61 10.43
C ALA A 222 -17.07 -22.60 9.35
N GLN A 223 -15.76 -22.75 9.16
CA GLN A 223 -15.16 -23.66 8.17
C GLN A 223 -14.71 -25.01 8.77
N MET A 224 -15.00 -25.27 10.06
CA MET A 224 -14.62 -26.51 10.73
C MET A 224 -15.73 -27.56 10.67
N SER A 225 -15.37 -28.84 10.74
CA SER A 225 -16.37 -29.88 11.04
C SER A 225 -16.98 -29.64 12.43
N PRO A 226 -18.25 -30.03 12.69
CA PRO A 226 -18.88 -29.85 13.99
C PRO A 226 -18.05 -30.39 15.17
N GLU A 227 -17.42 -31.55 14.99
CA GLU A 227 -16.56 -32.18 15.98
C GLU A 227 -15.28 -31.38 16.25
N LYS A 228 -14.66 -30.82 15.21
CA LYS A 228 -13.47 -29.97 15.35
C LYS A 228 -13.84 -28.64 16.02
N ALA A 229 -14.95 -28.02 15.61
CA ALA A 229 -15.47 -26.81 16.22
C ALA A 229 -15.76 -27.00 17.72
N ALA A 230 -16.41 -28.10 18.10
CA ALA A 230 -16.70 -28.41 19.51
C ALA A 230 -15.41 -28.57 20.34
N ARG A 231 -14.44 -29.35 19.82
CA ARG A 231 -13.13 -29.50 20.48
C ARG A 231 -12.41 -28.17 20.65
N GLN A 232 -12.44 -27.32 19.62
CA GLN A 232 -11.76 -26.05 19.65
C GLN A 232 -12.44 -25.03 20.59
N ARG A 233 -13.78 -25.00 20.63
CA ARG A 233 -14.53 -24.20 21.63
C ARG A 233 -14.18 -24.63 23.06
N ALA A 234 -14.10 -25.93 23.32
CA ALA A 234 -13.69 -26.45 24.64
C ALA A 234 -12.24 -26.06 24.98
N PHE A 235 -11.31 -26.14 24.03
CA PHE A 235 -9.91 -25.77 24.22
C PHE A 235 -9.68 -24.27 24.46
N LEU A 236 -10.61 -23.41 24.02
CA LEU A 236 -10.51 -21.96 24.14
C LEU A 236 -11.41 -21.38 25.22
N ALA A 237 -12.23 -22.19 25.89
CA ALA A 237 -13.21 -21.73 26.88
C ALA A 237 -12.56 -20.96 28.04
N ASP A 238 -11.42 -21.44 28.54
CA ASP A 238 -10.64 -20.82 29.61
C ASP A 238 -9.86 -19.56 29.16
N LYS A 239 -9.77 -19.32 27.85
CA LYS A 239 -9.06 -18.17 27.22
C LYS A 239 -10.01 -17.07 26.74
N GLY A 240 -11.30 -17.17 27.06
CA GLY A 240 -12.32 -16.25 26.56
C GLY A 240 -12.68 -16.46 25.08
N GLY A 241 -12.35 -17.63 24.53
CA GLY A 241 -12.66 -18.03 23.16
C GLY A 241 -11.63 -17.60 22.11
N ALA A 242 -12.06 -17.57 20.85
CA ALA A 242 -11.18 -17.22 19.73
C ALA A 242 -10.81 -15.73 19.77
N ASN A 243 -9.52 -15.44 19.84
CA ASN A 243 -8.97 -14.08 19.92
C ASN A 243 -8.06 -13.78 18.72
N THR A 244 -7.34 -12.66 18.75
CA THR A 244 -6.45 -12.20 17.66
C THR A 244 -5.40 -13.23 17.24
N THR A 245 -5.05 -14.20 18.10
CA THR A 245 -4.13 -15.29 17.75
C THR A 245 -4.78 -16.37 16.88
N TYR A 246 -6.08 -16.62 17.06
CA TYR A 246 -6.81 -17.71 16.38
C TYR A 246 -7.64 -17.21 15.19
N LEU A 247 -8.25 -16.04 15.29
CA LEU A 247 -9.11 -15.46 14.26
C LEU A 247 -8.49 -15.38 12.85
N PRO A 248 -7.17 -15.20 12.66
CA PRO A 248 -6.57 -15.28 11.32
C PRO A 248 -6.72 -16.65 10.67
N TYR A 249 -6.75 -17.74 11.44
CA TYR A 249 -6.76 -19.14 10.96
C TYR A 249 -8.18 -19.68 10.75
N ARG A 250 -9.11 -18.81 10.34
CA ARG A 250 -10.52 -19.14 10.05
C ARG A 250 -10.78 -19.63 8.63
N GLY A 251 -9.73 -20.01 7.91
CA GLY A 251 -9.82 -20.59 6.58
C GLY A 251 -10.06 -22.09 6.61
N PRO A 252 -10.31 -22.71 5.45
CA PRO A 252 -10.41 -24.16 5.38
C PRO A 252 -9.06 -24.79 5.78
N ASP A 253 -9.09 -25.93 6.47
CA ASP A 253 -7.91 -26.54 7.11
C ASP A 253 -7.10 -25.59 8.04
N GLU A 254 -7.77 -24.61 8.65
CA GLU A 254 -7.13 -23.60 9.52
C GLU A 254 -6.06 -22.78 8.78
N LEU A 255 -6.22 -22.57 7.47
CA LEU A 255 -5.38 -21.65 6.71
C LEU A 255 -5.62 -20.19 7.12
N ASN A 256 -4.58 -19.37 6.98
CA ASN A 256 -4.61 -17.97 7.39
C ASN A 256 -5.29 -17.10 6.32
N VAL A 257 -6.49 -16.58 6.64
CA VAL A 257 -7.31 -15.77 5.71
C VAL A 257 -6.87 -14.31 5.60
N ILE A 258 -5.91 -13.86 6.41
CA ILE A 258 -5.30 -12.54 6.23
C ILE A 258 -4.22 -12.63 5.14
N LEU A 259 -3.49 -13.76 5.11
CA LEU A 259 -2.45 -14.01 4.10
C LEU A 259 -3.02 -14.53 2.78
N LEU A 260 -4.14 -15.25 2.84
CA LEU A 260 -4.84 -15.80 1.68
C LEU A 260 -6.32 -15.39 1.69
N PRO A 261 -6.64 -14.09 1.51
CA PRO A 261 -7.99 -13.58 1.75
C PRO A 261 -9.08 -14.12 0.82
N GLY A 262 -8.74 -14.60 -0.39
CA GLY A 262 -9.73 -15.12 -1.33
C GLY A 262 -10.17 -16.57 -1.11
N ILE A 263 -9.60 -17.29 -0.13
CA ILE A 263 -9.86 -18.73 0.08
C ILE A 263 -11.14 -19.02 0.91
N VAL A 264 -11.85 -17.97 1.32
CA VAL A 264 -13.16 -18.06 1.98
C VAL A 264 -14.19 -17.25 1.17
N PRO A 265 -15.50 -17.53 1.31
CA PRO A 265 -16.53 -16.66 0.77
C PRO A 265 -16.34 -15.21 1.20
N ASP A 266 -16.68 -14.26 0.32
CA ASP A 266 -16.71 -12.84 0.68
C ASP A 266 -17.72 -12.64 1.83
N PRO A 267 -17.28 -12.23 3.04
CA PRO A 267 -18.18 -11.98 4.17
C PRO A 267 -19.13 -10.79 3.94
N GLY A 268 -18.90 -10.01 2.88
CA GLY A 268 -19.61 -8.79 2.56
C GLY A 268 -18.88 -7.57 3.12
N PHE A 269 -18.83 -6.52 2.31
CA PHE A 269 -18.19 -5.26 2.64
C PHE A 269 -19.17 -4.11 2.49
N VAL A 270 -19.23 -3.22 3.48
CA VAL A 270 -20.12 -2.07 3.45
C VAL A 270 -19.37 -0.86 2.91
N ALA A 271 -19.82 -0.34 1.77
CA ALA A 271 -19.32 0.89 1.18
C ALA A 271 -20.23 2.08 1.55
N PRO A 272 -19.70 3.30 1.65
CA PRO A 272 -20.50 4.51 1.78
C PRO A 272 -21.43 4.72 0.58
N ARG A 273 -22.64 5.21 0.84
CA ARG A 273 -23.58 5.72 -0.19
C ARG A 273 -23.48 7.22 -0.26
N VAL A 274 -22.72 7.73 -1.23
CA VAL A 274 -22.46 9.17 -1.40
C VAL A 274 -22.38 9.54 -2.87
N ASP A 275 -22.83 10.76 -3.19
CA ASP A 275 -22.64 11.36 -4.52
C ASP A 275 -21.45 12.34 -4.54
N GLN A 276 -21.11 12.90 -3.37
CA GLN A 276 -20.06 13.90 -3.24
C GLN A 276 -18.83 13.39 -2.50
N VAL A 277 -17.67 13.46 -3.17
CA VAL A 277 -16.37 13.06 -2.63
C VAL A 277 -15.30 14.01 -3.17
N ARG A 278 -14.32 14.40 -2.33
CA ARG A 278 -13.15 15.16 -2.79
C ARG A 278 -12.18 14.23 -3.54
N GLY A 279 -11.62 14.73 -4.64
CA GLY A 279 -10.65 14.01 -5.45
C GLY A 279 -10.38 14.71 -6.78
N PHE A 280 -10.02 13.91 -7.78
CA PHE A 280 -9.70 14.36 -9.12
C PHE A 280 -10.37 13.49 -10.17
N ASP A 281 -10.65 14.08 -11.32
CA ASP A 281 -10.90 13.35 -12.55
C ASP A 281 -9.55 12.85 -13.10
N LEU A 282 -9.33 11.54 -12.99
CA LEU A 282 -8.08 10.87 -13.36
C LEU A 282 -8.17 10.22 -14.74
N ASP A 283 -9.35 9.89 -15.25
CA ASP A 283 -9.55 9.18 -16.51
C ASP A 283 -10.33 9.93 -17.60
N GLY A 284 -10.85 11.12 -17.29
CA GLY A 284 -11.63 11.96 -18.19
C GLY A 284 -13.06 11.47 -18.43
N ASP A 285 -13.55 10.54 -17.61
CA ASP A 285 -14.93 10.05 -17.63
C ASP A 285 -15.75 10.74 -16.55
N ASP A 286 -17.00 11.10 -16.85
CA ASP A 286 -17.95 11.61 -15.86
C ASP A 286 -19.08 10.62 -15.55
N GLY A 287 -18.98 9.40 -16.09
CA GLY A 287 -19.92 8.30 -15.92
C GLY A 287 -21.15 8.36 -16.83
N THR A 288 -21.26 9.37 -17.71
CA THR A 288 -22.38 9.46 -18.67
C THR A 288 -22.19 8.58 -19.91
N GLY A 289 -20.96 8.12 -20.17
CA GLY A 289 -20.57 7.33 -21.33
C GLY A 289 -20.04 5.93 -21.00
N PRO A 290 -19.49 5.23 -22.01
CA PRO A 290 -18.68 4.03 -21.79
C PRO A 290 -17.34 4.42 -21.15
N ALA A 291 -16.91 3.63 -20.17
CA ALA A 291 -15.62 3.85 -19.50
C ALA A 291 -14.45 3.80 -20.50
N PRO A 292 -13.42 4.67 -20.34
CA PRO A 292 -12.19 4.63 -21.12
C PRO A 292 -11.53 3.25 -21.14
N ALA A 293 -10.88 2.88 -22.25
CA ALA A 293 -10.32 1.53 -22.42
C ALA A 293 -9.25 1.13 -21.38
N HIS A 294 -8.64 2.13 -20.73
CA HIS A 294 -7.59 1.98 -19.73
C HIS A 294 -8.11 1.99 -18.28
N THR A 295 -9.42 2.22 -18.08
CA THR A 295 -10.09 2.16 -16.78
C THR A 295 -11.20 1.12 -16.76
N ARG A 296 -11.63 0.75 -15.56
CA ARG A 296 -12.81 -0.08 -15.34
C ARG A 296 -13.98 0.85 -15.06
N LYS A 297 -15.17 0.52 -15.54
CA LYS A 297 -16.39 1.24 -15.13
C LYS A 297 -16.53 1.24 -13.61
N HIS A 298 -16.65 2.42 -13.02
CA HIS A 298 -16.67 2.63 -11.58
C HIS A 298 -17.60 3.82 -11.22
N LEU A 299 -17.74 4.10 -9.92
CA LEU A 299 -18.59 5.19 -9.44
C LEU A 299 -17.90 6.54 -9.66
N ASN A 300 -18.55 7.43 -10.41
CA ASN A 300 -18.08 8.79 -10.63
C ASN A 300 -18.70 9.74 -9.61
N PHE A 301 -17.89 10.41 -8.81
CA PHE A 301 -18.37 11.35 -7.80
C PHE A 301 -18.42 12.79 -8.34
N THR A 302 -19.13 13.66 -7.61
CA THR A 302 -19.03 15.11 -7.77
C THR A 302 -18.22 15.69 -6.62
N ALA A 303 -17.28 16.59 -6.88
CA ALA A 303 -16.57 17.30 -5.80
C ALA A 303 -17.51 18.31 -5.12
N PRO A 304 -17.24 18.70 -3.86
CA PRO A 304 -18.01 19.76 -3.19
C PRO A 304 -18.04 21.11 -3.94
N ASP A 305 -17.05 21.34 -4.82
CA ASP A 305 -16.95 22.53 -5.68
C ASP A 305 -17.68 22.37 -7.03
N GLY A 306 -18.39 21.27 -7.26
CA GLY A 306 -19.21 21.01 -8.44
C GLY A 306 -18.48 20.32 -9.60
N ARG A 307 -17.16 20.10 -9.53
CA ARG A 307 -16.45 19.29 -10.54
C ARG A 307 -17.02 17.88 -10.59
N ARG A 308 -17.21 17.36 -11.80
CA ARG A 308 -17.75 16.01 -12.07
C ARG A 308 -16.62 15.05 -12.46
N GLY A 309 -16.94 13.75 -12.53
CA GLY A 309 -15.97 12.71 -12.90
C GLY A 309 -14.91 12.48 -11.84
N ILE A 310 -15.24 12.65 -10.56
CA ILE A 310 -14.24 12.52 -9.50
C ILE A 310 -13.99 11.04 -9.20
N ASP A 311 -12.72 10.65 -9.33
CA ASP A 311 -12.20 9.34 -9.02
C ASP A 311 -11.59 9.33 -7.62
N ASN A 312 -12.22 8.60 -6.71
CA ASN A 312 -11.68 8.30 -5.40
C ASN A 312 -12.29 6.99 -4.88
N GLN A 313 -12.08 5.89 -5.60
CA GLN A 313 -12.64 4.59 -5.25
C GLN A 313 -12.11 4.08 -3.90
N LEU A 314 -10.93 4.52 -3.44
CA LEU A 314 -10.45 4.20 -2.09
C LEU A 314 -11.39 4.72 -0.99
N PHE A 315 -12.14 5.81 -1.25
CA PHE A 315 -13.21 6.27 -0.35
C PHE A 315 -14.28 5.20 -0.14
N THR A 316 -14.64 4.44 -1.18
CA THR A 316 -15.63 3.36 -1.09
C THR A 316 -15.19 2.23 -0.17
N ILE A 317 -13.87 2.09 0.02
CA ILE A 317 -13.25 1.12 0.90
C ILE A 317 -13.15 1.67 2.31
N GLN A 318 -12.63 2.88 2.48
CA GLN A 318 -12.29 3.39 3.81
C GLN A 318 -13.45 4.06 4.54
N GLY A 319 -14.44 4.60 3.83
CA GLY A 319 -15.42 5.52 4.41
C GLY A 319 -16.29 4.89 5.51
N CYS A 320 -16.69 3.63 5.36
CA CYS A 320 -17.47 2.91 6.40
C CYS A 320 -16.60 2.12 7.39
N ILE A 321 -15.33 2.51 7.55
CA ILE A 321 -14.44 1.96 8.57
C ILE A 321 -13.99 3.08 9.51
N ALA A 322 -14.42 3.01 10.77
CA ALA A 322 -14.22 4.08 11.74
C ALA A 322 -12.74 4.46 11.95
N GLY A 323 -11.83 3.48 11.91
CA GLY A 323 -10.41 3.73 12.14
C GLY A 323 -9.68 4.50 11.04
N TRP A 324 -10.23 4.60 9.82
CA TRP A 324 -9.64 5.36 8.71
C TRP A 324 -10.20 6.78 8.56
N ARG A 325 -11.35 7.07 9.17
CA ARG A 325 -11.93 8.42 9.19
C ARG A 325 -10.97 9.41 9.86
N ARG A 326 -11.10 10.70 9.60
CA ARG A 326 -10.21 11.75 10.11
C ARG A 326 -10.04 11.73 11.62
N ASN A 327 -11.12 11.51 12.37
CA ASN A 327 -11.09 11.37 13.84
C ASN A 327 -10.87 9.92 14.31
N GLY A 328 -10.52 9.03 13.38
CA GLY A 328 -10.21 7.63 13.62
C GLY A 328 -8.78 7.43 14.11
N PHE A 329 -8.51 6.20 14.54
CA PHE A 329 -7.25 5.83 15.17
C PHE A 329 -6.02 6.02 14.26
N LEU A 330 -6.11 5.65 12.96
CA LEU A 330 -4.94 5.67 12.07
C LEU A 330 -4.50 7.10 11.72
N PRO A 331 -5.37 8.00 11.22
CA PRO A 331 -4.95 9.38 10.94
C PRO A 331 -4.45 10.10 12.20
N MET A 332 -5.08 9.85 13.36
CA MET A 332 -4.64 10.43 14.62
C MET A 332 -3.21 10.00 14.97
N ILE A 333 -2.90 8.70 14.98
CA ILE A 333 -1.55 8.22 15.32
C ILE A 333 -0.52 8.69 14.31
N GLY A 334 -0.79 8.59 13.01
CA GLY A 334 0.18 9.02 11.99
C GLY A 334 0.54 10.51 12.13
N ASN A 335 -0.45 11.36 12.38
CA ASN A 335 -0.23 12.80 12.56
C ASN A 335 0.40 13.15 13.91
N GLU A 336 0.03 12.46 14.99
CA GLU A 336 0.66 12.67 16.30
C GLU A 336 2.12 12.19 16.32
N LEU A 337 2.46 11.07 15.66
CA LEU A 337 3.86 10.64 15.50
C LEU A 337 4.69 11.67 14.73
N ARG A 338 4.14 12.26 13.66
CA ARG A 338 4.78 13.36 12.92
C ARG A 338 5.02 14.58 13.82
N ARG A 339 4.01 14.99 14.60
CA ARG A 339 4.09 16.11 15.55
C ARG A 339 5.03 15.83 16.74
N ALA A 340 5.21 14.57 17.12
CA ALA A 340 6.03 14.12 18.24
C ALA A 340 7.52 13.91 17.88
N GLY A 341 7.99 14.46 16.77
CA GLY A 341 9.40 14.35 16.36
C GLY A 341 9.66 13.39 15.20
N GLY A 342 8.61 12.86 14.57
CA GLY A 342 8.71 12.07 13.36
C GLY A 342 9.10 12.88 12.12
N LEU A 343 9.06 12.22 10.96
CA LEU A 343 9.44 12.79 9.67
C LEU A 343 8.53 13.98 9.30
N SER A 344 9.15 15.13 9.06
CA SER A 344 8.44 16.37 8.69
C SER A 344 8.38 16.52 7.17
N ILE A 345 7.20 16.85 6.65
CA ILE A 345 6.94 17.08 5.22
C ILE A 345 6.81 18.58 5.00
N LEU A 346 7.45 19.08 3.94
CA LEU A 346 7.37 20.48 3.52
C LEU A 346 6.71 20.56 2.14
N VAL A 347 5.82 21.54 1.97
CA VAL A 347 5.27 21.91 0.66
C VAL A 347 5.74 23.32 0.32
N GLU A 348 6.45 23.46 -0.81
CA GLU A 348 6.91 24.74 -1.35
C GLU A 348 6.10 25.09 -2.60
N VAL A 349 5.47 26.26 -2.61
CA VAL A 349 4.87 26.86 -3.81
C VAL A 349 5.79 28.01 -4.26
N SER A 350 6.34 27.90 -5.47
CA SER A 350 7.27 28.87 -6.05
C SER A 350 6.76 29.42 -7.37
N GLY A 351 7.29 30.58 -7.78
CA GLY A 351 6.89 31.24 -9.01
C GLY A 351 5.61 32.06 -8.88
N ILE A 352 5.23 32.50 -7.68
CA ILE A 352 4.00 33.27 -7.47
C ILE A 352 4.26 34.74 -7.82
N ASP A 353 3.93 35.13 -9.04
CA ASP A 353 3.95 36.52 -9.51
C ASP A 353 2.63 37.24 -9.18
N ASP A 354 1.50 36.52 -9.20
CA ASP A 354 0.17 37.01 -8.78
C ASP A 354 -0.51 35.98 -7.86
N ALA A 355 -0.91 36.39 -6.66
CA ALA A 355 -1.48 35.52 -5.62
C ALA A 355 -2.95 35.11 -5.87
N ARG A 356 -3.55 35.56 -6.97
CA ARG A 356 -4.88 35.18 -7.44
C ARG A 356 -4.79 34.40 -8.74
N ASN A 357 -4.02 34.87 -9.73
CA ASN A 357 -4.02 34.30 -11.07
C ASN A 357 -2.62 34.21 -11.65
N ASP A 358 -2.08 32.99 -11.74
CA ASP A 358 -0.74 32.72 -12.23
C ASP A 358 -0.73 31.52 -13.19
N ASN A 359 -0.07 31.67 -14.34
CA ASN A 359 -0.05 30.64 -15.37
C ASN A 359 1.10 29.63 -15.23
N ASP A 360 2.05 29.87 -14.34
CA ASP A 360 3.23 29.01 -14.18
C ASP A 360 3.76 29.03 -12.74
N VAL A 361 3.11 28.25 -11.89
CA VAL A 361 3.59 27.99 -10.52
C VAL A 361 4.16 26.59 -10.43
N ALA A 362 5.09 26.38 -9.50
CA ALA A 362 5.56 25.04 -9.15
C ALA A 362 5.23 24.71 -7.70
N VAL A 363 4.67 23.53 -7.48
CA VAL A 363 4.42 22.96 -6.15
C VAL A 363 5.43 21.85 -5.95
N SER A 364 6.19 21.87 -4.85
CA SER A 364 7.20 20.86 -4.56
C SER A 364 6.95 20.24 -3.18
N ILE A 365 7.16 18.94 -3.07
CA ILE A 365 7.11 18.22 -1.79
C ILE A 365 8.53 17.81 -1.42
N TYR A 366 8.95 18.18 -0.21
CA TYR A 366 10.23 17.82 0.37
C TYR A 366 10.05 17.19 1.76
N TYR A 367 11.14 16.63 2.28
CA TYR A 367 11.23 16.15 3.65
C TYR A 367 12.31 16.93 4.40
N SER A 368 12.07 17.17 5.69
CA SER A 368 12.94 17.98 6.55
C SER A 368 13.77 17.12 7.50
N THR A 369 15.00 17.54 7.78
CA THR A 369 15.84 16.97 8.87
C THR A 369 15.42 17.46 10.26
N ASP A 370 14.67 18.55 10.30
CA ASP A 370 14.12 19.12 11.53
C ASP A 370 12.72 18.57 11.80
N ALA A 371 12.48 18.19 13.05
CA ALA A 371 11.16 17.83 13.56
C ALA A 371 10.22 19.04 13.62
N ILE A 372 8.92 18.81 13.44
CA ILE A 372 7.86 19.80 13.65
C ILE A 372 8.00 20.44 15.03
N ARG A 373 8.02 21.77 15.07
CA ARG A 373 8.06 22.54 16.31
C ARG A 373 6.66 22.84 16.82
N ARG A 374 6.49 22.73 18.13
CA ARG A 374 5.23 22.94 18.83
C ARG A 374 5.37 23.98 19.92
N ASP A 375 4.25 24.60 20.27
CA ASP A 375 4.14 25.49 21.40
C ASP A 375 4.30 24.75 22.74
N GLY A 376 4.32 25.50 23.85
CA GLY A 376 4.44 24.91 25.19
C GLY A 376 3.30 23.96 25.58
N THR A 377 2.16 24.00 24.87
CA THR A 377 1.04 23.08 25.10
C THR A 377 1.13 21.78 24.32
N SER A 378 2.09 21.68 23.38
CA SER A 378 2.23 20.56 22.43
C SER A 378 1.03 20.33 21.51
N LYS A 379 0.07 21.27 21.45
CA LYS A 379 -1.14 21.18 20.62
C LYS A 379 -1.02 21.97 19.33
N ILE A 380 -0.26 23.07 19.35
CA ILE A 380 -0.16 23.99 18.22
C ILE A 380 1.18 23.75 17.54
N VAL A 381 1.14 23.51 16.23
CA VAL A 381 2.34 23.57 15.40
C VAL A 381 2.72 25.03 15.21
N LEU A 382 3.96 25.41 15.56
CA LEU A 382 4.40 26.79 15.47
C LEU A 382 4.53 27.22 14.00
N PRO A 383 3.87 28.31 13.58
CA PRO A 383 4.09 28.90 12.27
C PRO A 383 5.46 29.58 12.21
N ASP A 384 5.88 29.91 10.99
CA ASP A 384 7.04 30.77 10.70
C ASP A 384 8.38 30.21 11.19
N TYR A 385 8.45 28.89 11.43
CA TYR A 385 9.69 28.20 11.76
C TYR A 385 10.49 27.87 10.51
N THR A 386 11.82 27.89 10.61
CA THR A 386 12.72 27.49 9.52
C THR A 386 13.04 26.00 9.62
N TYR A 387 12.84 25.26 8.52
CA TYR A 387 13.11 23.83 8.41
C TYR A 387 14.16 23.57 7.33
N ARG A 388 15.20 22.81 7.68
CA ARG A 388 16.23 22.39 6.72
C ARG A 388 15.74 21.21 5.91
N VAL A 389 15.85 21.33 4.59
CA VAL A 389 15.53 20.24 3.65
C VAL A 389 16.58 19.14 3.79
N SER A 390 16.12 17.89 3.83
CA SER A 390 16.97 16.72 4.00
C SER A 390 17.80 16.43 2.75
N ALA A 391 19.12 16.32 2.93
CA ALA A 391 20.02 15.81 1.90
C ALA A 391 20.13 14.27 1.90
N ALA A 392 19.60 13.60 2.94
CA ALA A 392 19.69 12.14 3.04
C ALA A 392 18.89 11.49 1.91
N THR A 393 19.56 10.63 1.13
CA THR A 393 18.97 9.96 -0.04
C THR A 393 17.81 9.04 0.30
N GLU A 394 17.69 8.63 1.56
CA GLU A 394 16.50 7.98 2.10
C GLU A 394 15.23 8.77 1.87
N PHE A 395 15.29 10.11 1.88
CA PHE A 395 14.13 10.99 1.67
C PHE A 395 14.26 11.83 0.40
N SER A 396 15.46 12.29 0.04
CA SER A 396 15.65 13.17 -1.11
C SER A 396 15.41 12.49 -2.45
N GLN A 397 15.47 11.14 -2.51
CA GLN A 397 15.04 10.36 -3.68
C GLN A 397 13.54 10.50 -4.00
N ASP A 398 12.73 10.86 -3.01
CA ASP A 398 11.26 10.95 -3.12
C ASP A 398 10.77 12.39 -3.25
N PHE A 399 11.67 13.37 -3.42
CA PHE A 399 11.26 14.74 -3.70
C PHE A 399 10.55 14.82 -5.05
N VAL A 400 9.55 15.69 -5.13
CA VAL A 400 8.79 15.90 -6.36
C VAL A 400 8.54 17.37 -6.60
N ARG A 401 8.44 17.76 -7.87
CA ARG A 401 7.96 19.08 -8.28
C ARG A 401 6.89 18.92 -9.36
N PHE A 402 5.72 19.43 -9.06
CA PHE A 402 4.62 19.58 -9.97
C PHE A 402 4.67 20.94 -10.66
N ARG A 403 4.34 20.97 -11.95
CA ARG A 403 3.94 22.20 -12.62
C ARG A 403 2.47 22.47 -12.37
N GLY A 404 2.06 23.71 -12.18
CA GLY A 404 0.66 24.06 -11.98
C GLY A 404 0.29 25.44 -12.46
N LYS A 405 -0.99 25.76 -12.30
CA LYS A 405 -1.58 27.07 -12.55
C LYS A 405 -2.42 27.48 -11.36
N MET A 406 -2.40 28.77 -11.03
CA MET A 406 -3.26 29.38 -10.03
C MET A 406 -4.39 30.13 -10.74
N VAL A 407 -5.63 29.82 -10.38
CA VAL A 407 -6.82 30.53 -10.83
C VAL A 407 -7.68 30.84 -9.62
N ASP A 408 -8.01 32.11 -9.43
CA ASP A 408 -8.77 32.59 -8.28
C ASP A 408 -8.22 32.16 -6.90
N GLY A 409 -6.90 32.07 -6.79
CA GLY A 409 -6.19 31.66 -5.58
C GLY A 409 -6.14 30.14 -5.34
N VAL A 410 -6.66 29.34 -6.27
CA VAL A 410 -6.60 27.88 -6.24
C VAL A 410 -5.56 27.40 -7.23
N ILE A 411 -4.58 26.64 -6.75
CA ILE A 411 -3.55 26.00 -7.56
C ILE A 411 -4.03 24.61 -7.97
N MET A 412 -3.98 24.33 -9.27
CA MET A 412 -4.15 23.00 -9.84
C MET A 412 -2.86 22.58 -10.54
N THR A 413 -2.35 21.39 -10.20
CA THR A 413 -1.14 20.88 -10.84
C THR A 413 -1.43 19.98 -12.03
N GLN A 414 -0.49 19.92 -12.96
CA GLN A 414 -0.34 18.84 -13.91
C GLN A 414 0.04 17.54 -13.18
N PRO A 415 -0.26 16.36 -13.76
CA PRO A 415 0.13 15.09 -13.17
C PRO A 415 1.64 14.87 -13.26
N VAL A 416 2.19 14.16 -12.29
CA VAL A 416 3.52 13.52 -12.35
C VAL A 416 3.33 12.01 -12.44
N ASP A 417 4.26 11.32 -13.08
CA ASP A 417 4.14 9.88 -13.34
C ASP A 417 4.02 9.06 -12.05
N LYS A 418 4.86 9.37 -11.06
CA LYS A 418 4.87 8.72 -9.75
C LYS A 418 5.23 9.71 -8.65
N LEU A 419 4.50 9.63 -7.54
CA LEU A 419 4.81 10.25 -6.26
C LEU A 419 4.99 9.15 -5.21
N SER A 420 6.07 9.19 -4.43
CA SER A 420 6.22 8.40 -3.21
C SER A 420 5.95 9.28 -1.99
N MET A 421 5.09 8.83 -1.08
CA MET A 421 4.75 9.53 0.17
C MET A 421 5.19 8.70 1.37
N HIS A 422 5.70 9.37 2.40
CA HIS A 422 6.03 8.77 3.68
C HIS A 422 4.91 9.03 4.70
N GLU A 423 4.26 7.97 5.18
CA GLU A 423 3.27 8.04 6.27
C GLU A 423 3.95 8.19 7.64
N GLY A 424 5.18 7.68 7.74
CA GLY A 424 6.15 7.84 8.81
C GLY A 424 7.54 7.49 8.27
N PRO A 425 8.59 7.40 9.11
CA PRO A 425 9.95 7.20 8.62
C PRO A 425 10.23 5.85 7.94
N ALA A 426 9.42 4.84 8.23
CA ALA A 426 9.58 3.48 7.73
C ALA A 426 8.33 3.00 6.97
N SER A 427 7.49 3.88 6.45
CA SER A 427 6.31 3.43 5.72
C SER A 427 6.07 4.37 4.56
N THR A 428 6.24 3.83 3.36
CA THR A 428 6.02 4.57 2.13
C THR A 428 4.96 3.90 1.30
N TRP A 429 4.30 4.69 0.47
CA TRP A 429 3.41 4.22 -0.57
C TRP A 429 3.48 5.16 -1.75
N SER A 430 2.92 4.76 -2.90
CA SER A 430 3.00 5.57 -4.11
C SER A 430 1.65 5.87 -4.76
N LEU A 431 1.61 7.00 -5.47
CA LEU A 431 0.53 7.38 -6.37
C LEU A 431 1.09 7.54 -7.78
N MET A 432 0.44 6.90 -8.75
CA MET A 432 0.66 7.09 -10.17
C MET A 432 -0.25 8.19 -10.70
N SER A 433 0.22 8.94 -11.70
CA SER A 433 -0.51 10.09 -12.26
C SER A 433 -0.93 11.11 -11.18
N ALA A 434 -0.06 11.27 -10.18
CA ALA A 434 -0.34 12.05 -8.99
C ALA A 434 -0.48 13.53 -9.33
N ARG A 435 -1.45 14.21 -8.71
CA ARG A 435 -1.72 15.63 -8.90
C ARG A 435 -2.24 16.27 -7.62
N MET A 436 -2.13 17.58 -7.52
CA MET A 436 -2.49 18.36 -6.34
C MET A 436 -3.44 19.51 -6.69
N ARG A 437 -4.36 19.78 -5.77
CA ARG A 437 -5.18 20.99 -5.68
C ARG A 437 -4.85 21.66 -4.36
N LEU A 438 -4.49 22.94 -4.37
CA LEU A 438 -4.02 23.65 -3.19
C LEU A 438 -4.65 25.05 -3.13
N GLU A 439 -4.94 25.54 -1.93
CA GLU A 439 -5.41 26.90 -1.69
C GLU A 439 -4.74 27.49 -0.44
N PHE A 440 -4.50 28.81 -0.48
CA PHE A 440 -4.04 29.57 0.69
C PHE A 440 -5.25 30.08 1.46
N LEU A 441 -5.28 29.81 2.76
CA LEU A 441 -6.36 30.21 3.63
C LEU A 441 -6.12 31.63 4.20
N PRO A 442 -7.18 32.36 4.62
CA PRO A 442 -7.05 33.73 5.13
C PRO A 442 -6.17 33.88 6.37
N ASP A 443 -6.03 32.81 7.17
CA ASP A 443 -5.16 32.75 8.35
C ASP A 443 -3.68 32.49 7.99
N GLY A 444 -3.36 32.43 6.70
CA GLY A 444 -2.03 32.17 6.18
C GLY A 444 -1.71 30.69 6.02
N THR A 445 -2.55 29.76 6.51
CA THR A 445 -2.33 28.32 6.35
C THR A 445 -2.64 27.83 4.93
N MET A 446 -2.38 26.55 4.67
CA MET A 446 -2.63 25.88 3.40
C MET A 446 -3.59 24.71 3.60
N SER A 447 -4.55 24.56 2.68
CA SER A 447 -5.35 23.35 2.49
C SER A 447 -5.02 22.75 1.13
N ALA A 448 -4.84 21.44 1.05
CA ALA A 448 -4.59 20.75 -0.21
C ALA A 448 -5.25 19.38 -0.29
N THR A 449 -5.55 18.97 -1.52
CA THR A 449 -5.92 17.60 -1.89
C THR A 449 -4.82 17.05 -2.79
N LEU A 450 -4.28 15.88 -2.47
CA LEU A 450 -3.37 15.10 -3.29
C LEU A 450 -4.12 13.87 -3.80
N GLY A 451 -4.00 13.49 -5.06
CA GLY A 451 -4.66 12.29 -5.56
C GLY A 451 -4.01 11.70 -6.81
N GLY A 452 -4.36 10.45 -7.09
CA GLY A 452 -3.82 9.63 -8.17
C GLY A 452 -4.24 8.18 -8.00
N TYR A 453 -3.60 7.25 -8.70
CA TYR A 453 -3.85 5.81 -8.53
C TYR A 453 -2.82 5.17 -7.60
N ARG A 454 -3.29 4.48 -6.55
CA ARG A 454 -2.45 3.66 -5.68
C ARG A 454 -2.49 2.20 -6.14
N ASP A 455 -1.37 1.48 -6.05
CA ASP A 455 -1.42 0.02 -6.21
C ASP A 455 -2.24 -0.59 -5.07
N TRP A 456 -3.32 -1.27 -5.41
CA TRP A 456 -4.23 -1.78 -4.40
C TRP A 456 -3.60 -2.89 -3.55
N ARG A 457 -2.57 -3.57 -4.05
CA ARG A 457 -1.82 -4.61 -3.33
C ARG A 457 -0.85 -3.99 -2.34
N GLU A 458 -0.18 -2.90 -2.71
CA GLU A 458 0.64 -2.10 -1.79
C GLU A 458 -0.23 -1.56 -0.63
N TYR A 459 -1.45 -1.11 -0.94
CA TYR A 459 -2.43 -0.71 0.07
C TYR A 459 -2.78 -1.86 1.03
N LEU A 460 -3.17 -3.03 0.51
CA LEU A 460 -3.55 -4.17 1.34
C LEU A 460 -2.36 -4.75 2.12
N ALA A 461 -1.17 -4.78 1.52
CA ALA A 461 0.05 -5.20 2.20
C ALA A 461 0.26 -4.40 3.48
N MET A 462 0.13 -3.06 3.42
CA MET A 462 0.23 -2.21 4.61
C MET A 462 -0.97 -2.36 5.55
N ALA A 463 -2.20 -2.43 5.03
CA ALA A 463 -3.41 -2.61 5.84
C ALA A 463 -3.42 -3.94 6.62
N PHE A 464 -2.78 -4.99 6.07
CA PHE A 464 -2.70 -6.32 6.64
C PHE A 464 -1.36 -6.60 7.32
N PHE A 465 -0.34 -5.75 7.15
CA PHE A 465 1.02 -5.94 7.67
C PHE A 465 1.04 -6.10 9.20
N GLN A 466 0.16 -5.41 9.93
CA GLN A 466 -0.03 -5.61 11.37
C GLN A 466 -1.11 -6.65 11.72
N SER A 467 -1.44 -7.54 10.76
CA SER A 467 -2.28 -8.72 10.95
C SER A 467 -3.67 -8.43 11.56
N SER A 468 -4.16 -9.39 12.34
CA SER A 468 -5.29 -9.33 13.25
C SER A 468 -5.37 -8.03 14.04
N ASP A 469 -4.26 -7.36 14.37
CA ASP A 469 -4.31 -6.20 15.24
C ASP A 469 -5.08 -5.07 14.55
N TYR A 470 -4.86 -4.84 13.26
CA TYR A 470 -5.65 -3.85 12.51
C TYR A 470 -7.07 -4.33 12.29
N GLU A 471 -7.26 -5.58 11.86
CA GLU A 471 -8.60 -6.17 11.70
C GLU A 471 -9.47 -5.97 12.96
N ASN A 472 -8.86 -6.10 14.14
CA ASN A 472 -9.51 -5.95 15.44
C ASN A 472 -9.57 -4.51 15.99
N THR A 473 -8.58 -3.67 15.68
CA THR A 473 -8.45 -2.30 16.23
C THR A 473 -9.26 -1.30 15.44
N ILE A 474 -9.29 -1.41 14.11
CA ILE A 474 -9.93 -0.42 13.23
C ILE A 474 -11.24 -0.92 12.62
N GLY A 475 -11.52 -2.23 12.69
CA GLY A 475 -12.84 -2.81 12.44
C GLY A 475 -13.14 -3.08 10.98
N PHE A 476 -12.59 -4.18 10.45
CA PHE A 476 -12.93 -4.71 9.13
C PHE A 476 -12.69 -6.22 9.11
N GLN A 477 -13.01 -6.91 8.00
CA GLN A 477 -12.57 -8.28 7.76
C GLN A 477 -11.63 -8.31 6.54
N ALA A 478 -10.45 -8.93 6.67
CA ALA A 478 -9.46 -8.98 5.61
C ALA A 478 -9.98 -9.60 4.29
N PRO A 479 -10.73 -10.73 4.31
CA PRO A 479 -11.38 -11.26 3.11
C PRO A 479 -12.36 -10.30 2.44
N ALA A 480 -13.18 -9.60 3.23
CA ALA A 480 -14.17 -8.65 2.72
C ALA A 480 -13.47 -7.43 2.09
N MET A 481 -12.44 -6.88 2.76
CA MET A 481 -11.66 -5.76 2.24
C MET A 481 -10.93 -6.14 0.96
N TYR A 482 -10.29 -7.31 0.92
CA TYR A 482 -9.60 -7.81 -0.27
C TYR A 482 -10.56 -7.91 -1.47
N ALA A 483 -11.73 -8.51 -1.27
CA ALA A 483 -12.74 -8.62 -2.31
C ALA A 483 -13.27 -7.25 -2.76
N ALA A 484 -13.53 -6.34 -1.81
CA ALA A 484 -14.01 -4.99 -2.11
C ALA A 484 -12.99 -4.16 -2.89
N VAL A 485 -11.73 -4.17 -2.46
CA VAL A 485 -10.64 -3.43 -3.10
C VAL A 485 -10.40 -3.94 -4.53
N ARG A 486 -10.39 -5.26 -4.76
CA ARG A 486 -10.27 -5.82 -6.12
C ARG A 486 -11.44 -5.46 -7.03
N ARG A 487 -12.65 -5.36 -6.49
CA ARG A 487 -13.83 -4.87 -7.23
C ARG A 487 -13.71 -3.38 -7.57
N ALA A 488 -13.25 -2.58 -6.60
CA ALA A 488 -13.14 -1.13 -6.70
C ALA A 488 -11.90 -0.64 -7.48
N ALA A 489 -10.92 -1.51 -7.74
CA ALA A 489 -9.78 -1.18 -8.59
C ALA A 489 -10.26 -0.74 -9.99
N ASP A 490 -9.95 0.51 -10.32
CA ASP A 490 -10.53 1.28 -11.42
C ASP A 490 -9.49 1.75 -12.45
N GLY A 491 -8.21 1.75 -12.09
CA GLY A 491 -7.13 2.24 -12.95
C GLY A 491 -5.91 1.31 -13.06
N LEU A 492 -4.84 1.84 -13.67
CA LEU A 492 -3.58 1.14 -13.93
C LEU A 492 -3.79 -0.25 -14.54
N LYS A 493 -4.53 -0.29 -15.67
CA LYS A 493 -4.75 -1.51 -16.42
C LYS A 493 -3.41 -2.07 -16.92
N ASP A 494 -3.12 -3.30 -16.50
CA ASP A 494 -1.97 -4.04 -16.99
C ASP A 494 -2.17 -4.37 -18.49
N PRO A 495 -1.28 -3.91 -19.38
CA PRO A 495 -1.44 -4.11 -20.81
C PRO A 495 -1.28 -5.58 -21.25
N VAL A 496 -0.68 -6.42 -20.41
CA VAL A 496 -0.44 -7.84 -20.68
C VAL A 496 -1.56 -8.69 -20.11
N THR A 497 -1.91 -8.50 -18.84
CA THR A 497 -2.93 -9.35 -18.18
C THR A 497 -4.34 -8.86 -18.41
N GLY A 498 -4.51 -7.54 -18.56
CA GLY A 498 -5.80 -6.83 -18.55
C GLY A 498 -6.32 -6.52 -17.14
N ASP A 499 -5.57 -6.88 -16.09
CA ASP A 499 -5.96 -6.64 -14.69
C ASP A 499 -5.88 -5.16 -14.34
N PHE A 500 -6.79 -4.67 -13.50
CA PHE A 500 -6.74 -3.31 -12.96
C PHE A 500 -5.97 -3.33 -11.64
N ASN A 501 -4.77 -2.77 -11.65
CA ASN A 501 -3.86 -2.78 -10.51
C ASN A 501 -3.98 -1.52 -9.63
N GLY A 502 -4.63 -0.48 -10.13
CA GLY A 502 -4.77 0.81 -9.46
C GLY A 502 -6.14 1.00 -8.84
N ILE A 503 -6.17 1.62 -7.67
CA ILE A 503 -7.36 2.20 -7.07
C ILE A 503 -7.16 3.71 -6.97
N SER A 504 -8.11 4.49 -7.51
CA SER A 504 -8.08 5.95 -7.38
C SER A 504 -8.22 6.35 -5.91
N ALA A 505 -7.38 7.28 -5.49
CA ALA A 505 -7.27 7.70 -4.10
C ALA A 505 -7.06 9.21 -4.02
N ALA A 506 -7.66 9.82 -3.00
CA ALA A 506 -7.40 11.19 -2.62
C ALA A 506 -7.06 11.31 -1.13
N TYR A 507 -6.15 12.22 -0.83
CA TYR A 507 -5.62 12.52 0.49
C TYR A 507 -5.75 14.01 0.74
N GLU A 508 -6.03 14.38 1.98
CA GLU A 508 -6.05 15.76 2.43
C GLU A 508 -4.74 16.13 3.13
N MET A 509 -4.30 17.37 2.94
CA MET A 509 -3.15 17.96 3.61
C MET A 509 -3.51 19.32 4.18
N GLU A 510 -3.04 19.59 5.38
CA GLU A 510 -3.05 20.94 5.96
C GLU A 510 -1.63 21.33 6.33
N GLY A 511 -1.28 22.58 6.09
CA GLY A 511 0.06 23.09 6.36
C GLY A 511 0.06 24.43 7.06
N VAL A 512 1.00 24.60 7.99
CA VAL A 512 1.26 25.89 8.64
C VAL A 512 2.40 26.61 7.93
N PRO A 513 2.42 27.95 7.89
CA PRO A 513 3.53 28.72 7.31
C PRO A 513 4.88 28.30 7.87
N ALA A 514 5.89 28.24 7.01
CA ALA A 514 7.25 27.87 7.35
C ALA A 514 8.26 28.55 6.40
N PHE A 515 9.54 28.36 6.68
CA PHE A 515 10.63 28.79 5.81
C PHE A 515 11.60 27.65 5.51
N ILE A 516 12.21 27.69 4.33
CA ILE A 516 13.41 26.91 3.99
C ILE A 516 14.59 27.88 3.94
N PRO A 517 15.79 27.49 4.42
CA PRO A 517 16.98 28.33 4.28
C PRO A 517 17.19 28.83 2.84
N PRO A 518 17.45 30.13 2.61
CA PRO A 518 17.51 30.71 1.26
C PRO A 518 18.53 30.06 0.33
N GLU A 519 19.62 29.51 0.85
CA GLU A 519 20.60 28.74 0.11
C GLU A 519 20.03 27.41 -0.42
N GLN A 520 19.29 26.67 0.42
CA GLN A 520 18.67 25.40 0.03
C GLN A 520 17.54 25.63 -0.97
N SER A 521 16.69 26.64 -0.75
CA SER A 521 15.60 26.96 -1.70
C SER A 521 16.16 27.33 -3.09
N ARG A 522 17.25 28.13 -3.16
CA ARG A 522 17.91 28.46 -4.43
C ARG A 522 18.46 27.22 -5.15
N GLU A 523 19.10 26.32 -4.43
CA GLU A 523 19.62 25.06 -4.97
C GLU A 523 18.48 24.18 -5.52
N LEU A 524 17.41 23.99 -4.75
CA LEU A 524 16.24 23.18 -5.13
C LEU A 524 15.51 23.77 -6.35
N LEU A 525 15.53 25.08 -6.54
CA LEU A 525 14.98 25.76 -7.73
C LEU A 525 15.92 25.71 -8.95
N GLY A 526 17.08 25.07 -8.84
CA GLY A 526 18.07 25.00 -9.92
C GLY A 526 18.71 26.36 -10.25
N ARG A 527 18.68 27.31 -9.31
CA ARG A 527 19.32 28.62 -9.46
C ARG A 527 20.78 28.46 -9.05
N ARG A 528 21.71 28.51 -10.01
CA ARG A 528 23.16 28.45 -9.72
C ARG A 528 23.52 29.50 -8.66
N SER A 529 24.23 29.07 -7.63
CA SER A 529 24.87 29.97 -6.66
C SER A 529 26.00 30.73 -7.37
N ASN A 530 25.81 32.02 -7.64
CA ASN A 530 26.92 32.93 -7.91
C ASN A 530 27.66 33.26 -6.60
N VAL A 531 28.10 32.24 -5.86
CA VAL A 531 29.02 32.40 -4.73
C VAL A 531 30.36 31.80 -5.15
N ALA A 532 30.90 32.35 -6.23
CA ALA A 532 32.33 32.41 -6.46
C ALA A 532 32.70 33.90 -6.45
N ALA A 533 33.78 34.22 -5.74
CA ALA A 533 34.36 35.54 -5.53
C ALA A 533 33.72 36.41 -4.44
N ARG A 534 34.02 36.07 -3.18
CA ARG A 534 34.78 36.98 -2.30
C ARG A 534 35.76 36.13 -1.48
N LYS A 535 37.04 36.36 -1.74
CA LYS A 535 38.18 35.83 -0.98
C LYS A 535 38.14 36.33 0.46
#